data_AF-A0A136HBL2-F1
#
_entry.id   AF-A0A136HBL2-F1
#
_cell.length_a   1.000
_cell.length_b   1.000
_cell.length_c   1.000
_cell.angle_alpha   90.00
_cell.angle_beta   90.00
_cell.angle_gamma   90.00
#
_symmetry.space_group_name_H-M   'P 1'
#
loop_
_entity.id
_entity.type
_entity.pdbx_description
1 polymer ?
#
loop_
_entity_poly.entity_id
_entity_poly.type
_entity_poly.pdbx_seq_one_letter_code
_entity_poly.pdbx_strand_id
1 'polypeptide(L)'
;MDIRRKLNAAILLTAFVSTASYAGDEALIQRCQSIQDSIKQLTYLKRKGGDSKQMNRLHKKRNEYKKQYSEHDCKRIRQHLK
;
A
#
# COMPACT_ATOMS: atom_id res chain seq x y z
N MET A 1 -64.74 -20.34 12.44
CA MET A 1 -63.81 -20.61 11.32
C MET A 1 -63.84 -19.39 10.44
N ASP A 2 -62.76 -18.60 10.40
CA ASP A 2 -62.13 -18.27 9.11
C ASP A 2 -60.77 -17.63 9.36
N ILE A 3 -59.80 -18.26 8.71
CA ILE A 3 -58.38 -17.99 8.69
C ILE A 3 -58.16 -17.06 7.51
N ARG A 4 -57.43 -15.95 7.68
CA ARG A 4 -56.38 -15.48 6.73
C ARG A 4 -55.87 -14.07 7.06
N ARG A 5 -54.55 -14.01 7.27
CA ARG A 5 -53.56 -13.13 6.63
C ARG A 5 -53.88 -11.61 6.68
N LYS A 6 -52.99 -10.77 7.19
CA LYS A 6 -51.71 -10.49 6.53
C LYS A 6 -50.69 -9.97 7.54
N LEU A 7 -49.61 -10.73 7.64
CA LEU A 7 -48.34 -10.39 8.27
C LEU A 7 -47.74 -9.22 7.47
N ASN A 8 -47.86 -7.99 7.97
CA ASN A 8 -47.14 -6.85 7.39
C ASN A 8 -45.68 -6.93 7.87
N ALA A 9 -44.89 -7.69 7.14
CA ALA A 9 -43.44 -7.73 7.23
C ALA A 9 -42.87 -6.38 6.77
N ALA A 10 -42.69 -5.46 7.70
CA ALA A 10 -41.89 -4.26 7.48
C ALA A 10 -40.41 -4.67 7.43
N ILE A 11 -39.94 -5.05 6.25
CA ILE A 11 -38.52 -5.29 5.97
C ILE A 11 -37.84 -3.91 5.96
N LEU A 12 -37.28 -3.52 7.10
CA LEU A 12 -36.37 -2.38 7.22
C LEU A 12 -35.06 -2.75 6.52
N LEU A 13 -34.93 -2.28 5.28
CA LEU A 13 -33.74 -2.36 4.46
C LEU A 13 -32.61 -1.59 5.17
N THR A 14 -31.79 -2.27 5.97
CA THR A 14 -30.56 -1.71 6.50
C THR A 14 -29.61 -1.45 5.34
N ALA A 15 -29.43 -0.19 5.00
CA ALA A 15 -28.41 0.26 4.07
C ALA A 15 -27.03 -0.11 4.62
N PHE A 16 -26.47 -1.20 4.12
CA PHE A 16 -25.05 -1.49 4.27
C PHE A 16 -24.28 -0.46 3.44
N VAL A 17 -23.92 0.65 4.08
CA VAL A 17 -22.96 1.60 3.52
C VAL A 17 -21.60 0.89 3.50
N SER A 18 -21.21 0.40 2.33
CA SER A 18 -19.89 -0.17 2.08
C SER A 18 -18.81 0.89 2.23
N THR A 19 -18.27 1.09 3.42
CA THR A 19 -17.06 1.93 3.67
C THR A 19 -15.78 1.19 3.31
N ALA A 20 -15.76 0.47 2.19
CA ALA A 20 -14.65 -0.38 1.77
C ALA A 20 -13.76 0.34 0.73
N SER A 21 -13.02 1.38 1.15
CA SER A 21 -12.03 2.01 0.25
C SER A 21 -10.78 2.56 0.93
N TYR A 22 -10.74 2.75 2.26
CA TYR A 22 -9.61 3.41 2.92
C TYR A 22 -8.50 2.46 3.43
N ALA A 23 -8.80 1.20 3.72
CA ALA A 23 -7.81 0.25 4.25
C ALA A 23 -6.74 -0.17 3.23
N GLY A 24 -7.10 -0.21 1.93
CA GLY A 24 -6.18 -0.58 0.86
C GLY A 24 -5.09 0.47 0.63
N ASP A 25 -5.45 1.75 0.75
CA ASP A 25 -4.53 2.86 0.52
C ASP A 25 -3.55 3.04 1.69
N GLU A 26 -3.98 2.86 2.94
CA GLU A 26 -3.06 2.93 4.09
C GLU A 26 -1.99 1.83 4.05
N ALA A 27 -2.39 0.59 3.77
CA ALA A 27 -1.45 -0.53 3.63
C ALA A 27 -0.47 -0.31 2.46
N LEU A 28 -0.96 0.26 1.35
CA LEU A 28 -0.11 0.64 0.23
C LEU A 28 0.88 1.75 0.60
N ILE A 29 0.42 2.79 1.32
CA ILE A 29 1.25 3.88 1.81
C ILE A 29 2.38 3.34 2.68
N GLN A 30 2.07 2.50 3.68
CA GLN A 30 3.08 1.93 4.57
C GLN A 30 4.11 1.08 3.81
N ARG A 31 3.65 0.26 2.86
CA ARG A 31 4.53 -0.57 2.02
C ARG A 31 5.47 0.29 1.18
N CYS A 32 4.91 1.28 0.49
CA CYS A 32 5.67 2.18 -0.37
C CYS A 32 6.63 3.07 0.42
N GLN A 33 6.26 3.48 1.64
CA GLN A 33 7.13 4.19 2.56
C GLN A 33 8.36 3.35 2.92
N SER A 34 8.17 2.09 3.32
CA SER A 34 9.27 1.18 3.65
C SER A 34 10.25 0.96 2.49
N ILE A 35 9.72 0.81 1.27
CA ILE A 35 10.54 0.70 0.06
C ILE A 35 11.30 2.01 -0.21
N GLN A 36 10.63 3.15 -0.09
CA GLN A 36 11.24 4.48 -0.25
C GLN A 36 12.38 4.71 0.74
N ASP A 37 12.18 4.35 2.00
CA ASP A 37 13.20 4.49 3.05
C ASP A 37 14.39 3.58 2.80
N SER A 38 14.16 2.36 2.32
CA SER A 38 15.22 1.45 1.87
C SER A 38 16.05 2.04 0.72
N ILE A 39 15.40 2.68 -0.27
CA ILE A 39 16.08 3.37 -1.37
C ILE A 39 16.89 4.56 -0.86
N LYS A 40 16.33 5.37 0.05
CA LYS A 40 17.00 6.53 0.67
C LYS A 40 18.25 6.08 1.41
N GLN A 41 18.13 5.05 2.26
CA GLN A 41 19.25 4.52 3.04
C GLN A 41 20.36 3.95 2.15
N LEU A 42 20.02 3.16 1.13
CA LEU A 42 21.01 2.62 0.20
C LEU A 42 21.68 3.73 -0.62
N THR A 43 20.94 4.78 -0.97
CA THR A 43 21.49 5.95 -1.66
C THR A 43 22.47 6.71 -0.76
N TYR A 44 22.12 6.90 0.51
CA TYR A 44 23.01 7.49 1.51
C TYR A 44 24.31 6.68 1.67
N LEU A 45 24.20 5.36 1.83
CA LEU A 45 25.38 4.49 1.93
C LEU A 45 26.25 4.55 0.67
N LYS A 46 25.66 4.57 -0.53
CA LYS A 46 26.44 4.74 -1.77
C LYS A 46 27.17 6.08 -1.82
N ARG A 47 26.59 7.16 -1.29
CA ARG A 47 27.23 8.48 -1.25
C ARG A 47 28.39 8.54 -0.27
N LYS A 48 28.39 7.71 0.78
CA LYS A 48 29.55 7.55 1.66
C LYS A 48 30.74 6.86 1.00
N GLY A 49 30.52 6.19 -0.13
CA GLY A 49 31.55 5.41 -0.81
C GLY A 49 31.81 4.07 -0.13
N GLY A 50 32.95 3.47 -0.47
CA GLY A 50 33.34 2.12 -0.07
C GLY A 50 34.11 1.43 -1.18
N ASP A 51 34.48 0.17 -0.96
CA ASP A 51 35.17 -0.61 -1.99
C ASP A 51 34.24 -0.92 -3.19
N SER A 52 34.83 -1.28 -4.33
CA SER A 52 34.08 -1.57 -5.56
C SER A 52 33.05 -2.69 -5.40
N LYS A 53 33.31 -3.69 -4.55
CA LYS A 53 32.41 -4.82 -4.31
C LYS A 53 31.21 -4.37 -3.48
N GLN A 54 31.42 -3.57 -2.44
CA GLN A 54 30.38 -2.92 -1.64
C GLN A 54 29.54 -2.00 -2.52
N MET A 55 30.17 -1.16 -3.35
CA MET A 55 29.48 -0.23 -4.23
C MET A 55 28.59 -0.92 -5.27
N ASN A 56 29.04 -2.06 -5.80
CA ASN A 56 28.26 -2.91 -6.70
C ASN A 56 27.08 -3.57 -5.98
N ARG A 57 27.30 -4.13 -4.77
CA ARG A 57 26.23 -4.71 -3.95
C ARG A 57 25.13 -3.69 -3.62
N LEU A 58 25.52 -2.50 -3.17
CA LEU A 58 24.59 -1.41 -2.90
C LEU A 58 23.84 -0.96 -4.16
N HIS A 59 24.52 -0.92 -5.32
CA HIS A 59 23.89 -0.59 -6.59
C HIS A 59 22.78 -1.60 -6.94
N LYS A 60 23.09 -2.90 -6.89
CA LYS A 60 22.13 -3.98 -7.19
C LYS A 60 20.93 -3.93 -6.24
N LYS A 61 21.18 -3.89 -4.93
CA LYS A 61 20.11 -3.86 -3.91
C LYS A 61 19.22 -2.62 -4.05
N ARG A 62 19.79 -1.44 -4.34
CA ARG A 62 19.00 -0.22 -4.56
C ARG A 62 18.12 -0.34 -5.80
N ASN A 63 18.63 -0.95 -6.88
CA ASN A 63 17.84 -1.12 -8.10
C ASN A 63 16.70 -2.11 -7.91
N GLU A 64 16.89 -3.15 -7.09
CA GLU A 64 15.82 -4.07 -6.70
C GLU A 64 14.66 -3.34 -6.00
N TYR A 65 14.95 -2.52 -4.99
CA TYR A 65 13.91 -1.72 -4.35
C TYR A 65 13.26 -0.69 -5.30
N LYS A 66 14.00 -0.12 -6.24
CA LYS A 66 13.41 0.76 -7.28
C LYS A 66 12.44 0.00 -8.20
N LYS A 67 12.74 -1.27 -8.49
CA LYS A 67 11.85 -2.16 -9.23
C LYS A 67 10.58 -2.43 -8.43
N GLN A 68 10.71 -2.84 -7.17
CA GLN A 68 9.57 -3.06 -6.26
C GLN A 68 8.71 -1.79 -6.09
N TYR A 69 9.34 -0.62 -5.98
CA TYR A 69 8.62 0.66 -5.91
C TYR A 69 7.74 0.90 -7.15
N SER A 70 8.21 0.47 -8.31
CA SER A 70 7.47 0.59 -9.57
C SER A 70 6.40 -0.51 -9.70
N GLU A 71 6.71 -1.75 -9.32
CA GLU A 71 5.79 -2.90 -9.33
C GLU A 71 4.59 -2.71 -8.39
N HIS A 72 4.79 -2.05 -7.24
CA HIS A 72 3.72 -1.69 -6.31
C HIS A 72 3.00 -0.39 -6.65
N ASP A 73 3.28 0.23 -7.81
CA ASP A 73 2.67 1.48 -8.24
C ASP A 73 2.80 2.61 -7.19
N CYS A 74 3.93 2.64 -6.47
CA CYS A 74 4.15 3.63 -5.42
C CYS A 74 4.24 5.07 -5.95
N LYS A 75 4.42 5.24 -7.26
CA LYS A 75 4.36 6.55 -7.92
C LYS A 75 2.99 7.19 -7.78
N ARG A 76 1.90 6.41 -7.86
CA ARG A 76 0.52 6.90 -7.75
C ARG A 76 0.24 7.58 -6.42
N ILE A 77 0.83 7.07 -5.34
CA ILE A 77 0.61 7.58 -3.98
C ILE A 77 1.79 8.41 -3.45
N ARG A 78 2.75 8.80 -4.31
CA ARG A 78 4.00 9.45 -3.90
C ARG A 78 3.79 10.70 -3.03
N GLN A 79 2.73 11.46 -3.30
CA GLN A 79 2.37 12.67 -2.54
C GLN A 79 2.02 12.40 -1.07
N HIS A 80 1.70 11.16 -0.71
CA HIS A 80 1.40 10.72 0.66
C HIS A 80 2.62 10.15 1.38
N LEU A 81 3.76 10.00 0.68
CA LEU A 81 5.00 9.46 1.26
C LEU A 81 5.85 10.56 1.88
N LYS A 82 6.56 10.23 2.96
CA LYS A 82 7.49 11.11 3.70
C LYS A 82 8.94 10.90 3.24
#